data_AF-A0A9D8HE22-F1
#
_entry.id   AF-A0A9D8HE22-F1
#
_cell.length_a   1.000
_cell.length_b   1.000
_cell.length_c   1.000
_cell.angle_alpha   90.00
_cell.angle_beta   90.00
_cell.angle_gamma   90.00
#
_symmetry.space_group_name_H-M   'P 1'
#
loop_
_entity.id
_entity.type
_entity.pdbx_description
1 polymer ?
#
loop_
_entity_poly.entity_id
_entity_poly.type
_entity_poly.pdbx_seq_one_letter_code
_entity_poly.pdbx_strand_id
1 'polypeptide(L)'
;MAEISVYEYLGEEFFFELVDKFYQRVALDAELKALYPEEDLKPAQERLAFFLIQYWGGPDTYSQQRGHPRLRMRHQPYPIDHTMREKWLACMLGALDELSPIDPPYSMMKEYFNQAALAMVNTISY
;
A
#
# COMPACT_ATOMS: atom_id res chain seq x y z
N MET A 1 25.38 14.16 -5.59
CA MET A 1 24.40 13.76 -6.63
C MET A 1 23.11 13.42 -5.89
N ALA A 2 21.96 13.92 -6.31
CA ALA A 2 20.70 13.49 -5.70
C ALA A 2 20.49 12.00 -6.04
N GLU A 3 20.11 11.22 -5.05
CA GLU A 3 19.73 9.82 -5.24
C GLU A 3 18.44 9.78 -6.06
N ILE A 4 18.41 8.99 -7.13
CA ILE A 4 17.22 8.84 -7.99
C ILE A 4 16.12 8.20 -7.14
N SER A 5 14.96 8.83 -7.09
CA SER A 5 13.81 8.35 -6.33
C SER A 5 13.18 7.10 -6.97
N VAL A 6 12.48 6.29 -6.19
CA VAL A 6 11.76 5.10 -6.71
C VAL A 6 10.72 5.51 -7.75
N TYR A 7 10.07 6.67 -7.59
CA TYR A 7 9.17 7.22 -8.59
C TYR A 7 9.86 7.51 -9.92
N GLU A 8 11.07 8.10 -9.91
CA GLU A 8 11.83 8.35 -11.15
C GLU A 8 12.27 7.06 -11.86
N TYR A 9 12.47 5.96 -11.13
CA TYR A 9 12.78 4.65 -11.72
C TYR A 9 11.57 4.00 -12.39
N LEU A 10 10.40 4.05 -11.76
CA LEU A 10 9.25 3.22 -12.14
C LEU A 10 8.15 3.98 -12.88
N GLY A 11 8.10 5.30 -12.73
CA GLY A 11 7.04 6.14 -13.28
C GLY A 11 5.70 5.98 -12.55
N GLU A 12 4.75 6.83 -12.89
CA GLU A 12 3.43 6.88 -12.25
C GLU A 12 2.59 5.62 -12.50
N GLU A 13 2.59 5.12 -13.75
CA GLU A 13 1.77 3.98 -14.18
C GLU A 13 2.02 2.72 -13.33
N PHE A 14 3.26 2.51 -12.92
CA PHE A 14 3.64 1.39 -12.07
C PHE A 14 2.86 1.36 -10.75
N PHE A 15 2.66 2.52 -10.10
CA PHE A 15 1.98 2.58 -8.80
C PHE A 15 0.49 2.29 -8.93
N PHE A 16 -0.14 2.77 -10.00
CA PHE A 16 -1.52 2.43 -10.30
C PHE A 16 -1.68 0.94 -10.60
N GLU A 17 -0.78 0.35 -11.39
CA GLU A 17 -0.81 -1.08 -11.70
C GLU A 17 -0.54 -1.93 -10.44
N LEU A 18 0.43 -1.56 -9.60
CA LEU A 18 0.73 -2.22 -8.33
C LEU A 18 -0.51 -2.26 -7.44
N VAL A 19 -1.17 -1.12 -7.29
CA VAL A 19 -2.34 -0.99 -6.43
C VAL A 19 -3.54 -1.75 -7.01
N ASP A 20 -3.73 -1.73 -8.32
CA ASP A 20 -4.77 -2.54 -8.97
C ASP A 20 -4.56 -4.03 -8.68
N LYS A 21 -3.35 -4.56 -8.95
CA LYS A 21 -2.97 -5.95 -8.66
C LYS A 21 -3.07 -6.31 -7.18
N PHE A 22 -2.78 -5.36 -6.28
CA PHE A 22 -2.96 -5.51 -4.84
C PHE A 22 -4.44 -5.71 -4.49
N TYR A 23 -5.33 -4.85 -4.99
CA TYR A 23 -6.76 -4.95 -4.67
C TYR A 23 -7.46 -6.13 -5.35
N GLN A 24 -6.99 -6.58 -6.51
CA GLN A 24 -7.40 -7.86 -7.10
C GLN A 24 -7.13 -9.03 -6.14
N ARG A 25 -5.97 -9.03 -5.46
CA ARG A 25 -5.62 -10.05 -4.44
C ARG A 25 -6.45 -9.90 -3.17
N VAL A 26 -6.64 -8.67 -2.70
CA VAL A 26 -7.53 -8.38 -1.55
C VAL A 26 -8.93 -8.93 -1.79
N ALA A 27 -9.48 -8.79 -3.00
CA ALA A 27 -10.80 -9.31 -3.34
C ALA A 27 -10.91 -10.84 -3.25
N LEU A 28 -9.79 -11.57 -3.28
CA LEU A 28 -9.75 -13.04 -3.17
C LEU A 28 -9.58 -13.53 -1.73
N ASP A 29 -9.13 -12.69 -0.78
CA ASP A 29 -9.05 -13.02 0.64
C ASP A 29 -10.30 -12.51 1.37
N ALA A 30 -11.26 -13.40 1.64
CA ALA A 30 -12.54 -13.04 2.22
C ALA A 30 -12.43 -12.37 3.60
N GLU A 31 -11.46 -12.75 4.42
CA GLU A 31 -11.26 -12.17 5.76
C GLU A 31 -10.70 -10.75 5.65
N LEU A 32 -9.68 -10.55 4.80
CA LEU A 32 -9.11 -9.24 4.57
C LEU A 32 -10.13 -8.32 3.89
N LYS A 33 -10.86 -8.81 2.88
CA LYS A 33 -11.92 -8.07 2.17
C LYS A 33 -13.02 -7.61 3.13
N ALA A 34 -13.33 -8.37 4.18
CA ALA A 34 -14.32 -7.98 5.19
C ALA A 34 -13.94 -6.68 5.96
N LEU A 35 -12.67 -6.28 5.97
CA LEU A 35 -12.24 -4.99 6.54
C LEU A 35 -12.51 -3.80 5.61
N TYR A 36 -12.89 -4.03 4.36
CA TYR A 36 -13.22 -2.99 3.39
C TYR A 36 -14.74 -2.87 3.28
N PRO A 37 -15.36 -1.89 3.98
CA PRO A 37 -16.82 -1.76 4.04
C PRO A 37 -17.44 -1.31 2.71
N GLU A 38 -16.62 -0.77 1.80
CA GLU A 38 -17.05 -0.33 0.48
C GLU A 38 -17.07 -1.51 -0.51
N GLU A 39 -18.21 -1.69 -1.19
CA GLU A 39 -18.33 -2.62 -2.32
C GLU A 39 -17.40 -2.18 -3.46
N ASP A 40 -17.40 -0.88 -3.77
CA ASP A 40 -16.49 -0.27 -4.73
C ASP A 40 -15.16 0.10 -4.07
N LEU A 41 -14.09 -0.59 -4.46
CA LEU A 41 -12.74 -0.36 -3.94
C LEU A 41 -11.97 0.72 -4.71
N LYS A 42 -12.51 1.26 -5.82
CA LYS A 42 -11.81 2.25 -6.64
C LYS A 42 -11.36 3.49 -5.87
N PRO A 43 -12.18 4.10 -4.99
CA PRO A 43 -11.70 5.24 -4.21
C PRO A 43 -10.56 4.85 -3.27
N ALA A 44 -10.55 3.62 -2.72
CA ALA A 44 -9.48 3.13 -1.88
C ALA A 44 -8.19 2.87 -2.69
N GLN A 45 -8.32 2.32 -3.90
CA GLN A 45 -7.24 2.16 -4.87
C GLN A 45 -6.55 3.50 -5.17
N GLU A 46 -7.30 4.53 -5.60
CA GLU A 46 -6.73 5.84 -5.92
C GLU A 46 -5.99 6.46 -4.74
N ARG A 47 -6.57 6.38 -3.53
CA ARG A 47 -5.95 6.92 -2.31
C ARG A 47 -4.62 6.24 -2.00
N LEU A 48 -4.52 4.93 -2.19
CA LEU A 48 -3.29 4.19 -1.96
C LEU A 48 -2.25 4.50 -3.05
N ALA A 49 -2.66 4.55 -4.32
CA ALA A 49 -1.77 4.87 -5.44
C ALA A 49 -1.13 6.24 -5.26
N PHE A 50 -1.94 7.30 -5.04
CA PHE A 50 -1.40 8.64 -4.82
C PHE A 50 -0.56 8.75 -3.55
N PHE A 51 -0.89 8.00 -2.49
CA PHE A 51 -0.05 7.94 -1.30
C PHE A 51 1.34 7.37 -1.61
N LEU A 52 1.41 6.26 -2.35
CA LEU A 52 2.68 5.63 -2.71
C LEU A 52 3.50 6.48 -3.68
N ILE A 53 2.84 7.06 -4.69
CA ILE A 53 3.48 8.02 -5.62
C ILE A 53 4.16 9.13 -4.83
N GLN A 54 3.42 9.79 -3.93
CA GLN A 54 3.98 10.86 -3.11
C GLN A 54 5.09 10.36 -2.16
N TYR A 55 4.91 9.19 -1.54
CA TYR A 55 5.91 8.62 -0.63
C TYR A 55 7.24 8.33 -1.34
N TRP A 56 7.18 7.88 -2.59
CA TRP A 56 8.34 7.47 -3.38
C TRP A 56 8.96 8.58 -4.25
N GLY A 57 8.59 9.85 -4.00
CA GLY A 57 9.22 11.03 -4.62
C GLY A 57 8.44 11.63 -5.79
N GLY A 58 7.24 11.15 -6.08
CA GLY A 58 6.33 11.73 -7.07
C GLY A 58 5.56 12.95 -6.55
N PRO A 59 4.57 13.44 -7.33
CA PRO A 59 3.73 14.59 -6.97
C PRO A 59 3.01 14.43 -5.62
N ASP A 60 2.72 15.55 -4.96
CA ASP A 60 2.06 15.60 -3.64
C ASP A 60 0.52 15.55 -3.70
N THR A 61 -0.03 14.95 -4.75
CA THR A 61 -1.47 14.82 -5.03
C THR A 61 -2.26 14.29 -3.84
N TYR A 62 -1.73 13.29 -3.13
CA TYR A 62 -2.38 12.75 -1.93
C TYR A 62 -2.55 13.83 -0.85
N SER A 63 -1.49 14.57 -0.53
CA SER A 63 -1.54 15.66 0.44
C SER A 63 -2.48 16.77 0.00
N GLN A 64 -2.50 17.12 -1.28
CA GLN A 64 -3.41 18.15 -1.80
C GLN A 64 -4.89 17.75 -1.62
N GLN A 65 -5.23 16.47 -1.87
CA GLN A 65 -6.60 15.98 -1.79
C GLN A 65 -7.02 15.58 -0.37
N ARG A 66 -6.09 15.13 0.47
CA ARG A 66 -6.38 14.45 1.73
C ARG A 66 -5.70 15.08 2.94
N GLY A 67 -4.83 16.06 2.76
CA GLY A 67 -3.96 16.57 3.80
C GLY A 67 -2.99 15.53 4.34
N HIS A 68 -2.46 15.78 5.53
CA HIS A 68 -1.43 14.94 6.14
C HIS A 68 -1.85 13.46 6.25
N PRO A 69 -1.01 12.47 5.87
CA PRO A 69 -1.37 11.05 5.85
C PRO A 69 -1.93 10.49 7.15
N ARG A 70 -1.29 10.80 8.29
CA ARG A 70 -1.74 10.36 9.64
C ARG A 70 -2.18 8.88 9.63
N LEU A 71 -1.34 8.00 9.07
CA LEU A 71 -1.73 6.62 8.71
C LEU A 71 -2.34 5.87 9.90
N ARG A 72 -1.68 5.86 11.07
CA ARG A 72 -2.21 5.18 12.26
C ARG A 72 -3.60 5.68 12.68
N MET A 73 -3.84 6.99 12.61
CA MET A 73 -5.16 7.57 12.92
C MET A 73 -6.22 7.10 11.92
N ARG A 74 -5.88 7.00 10.63
CA ARG A 74 -6.81 6.52 9.58
C ARG A 74 -7.04 5.00 9.61
N HIS A 75 -6.11 4.25 10.18
CA HIS A 75 -6.23 2.80 10.35
C HIS A 75 -6.87 2.39 11.68
N GLN A 76 -7.00 3.30 12.65
CA GLN A 76 -7.60 3.03 13.96
C GLN A 76 -9.04 2.46 13.92
N PRO A 77 -9.91 2.85 12.98
CA PRO A 77 -11.26 2.29 12.90
C PRO A 77 -11.33 0.80 12.51
N TYR A 78 -10.25 0.23 11.97
CA TYR A 78 -10.21 -1.15 11.52
C TYR A 78 -9.44 -2.01 12.51
N PRO A 79 -9.96 -3.19 12.92
CA PRO A 79 -9.21 -4.12 13.76
C PRO A 79 -8.10 -4.76 12.92
N ILE A 80 -6.86 -4.36 13.16
CA ILE A 80 -5.68 -4.87 12.46
C ILE A 80 -4.82 -5.58 13.49
N ASP A 81 -4.92 -6.90 13.49
CA ASP A 81 -4.04 -7.78 14.24
C ASP A 81 -2.88 -8.29 13.36
N HIS A 82 -2.05 -9.19 13.91
CA HIS A 82 -0.95 -9.78 13.16
C HIS A 82 -1.42 -10.61 11.96
N THR A 83 -2.55 -11.31 12.07
CA THR A 83 -3.12 -12.10 10.97
C THR A 83 -3.52 -11.21 9.80
N MET A 84 -4.23 -10.10 10.06
CA MET A 84 -4.62 -9.13 9.04
C MET A 84 -3.40 -8.44 8.42
N ARG A 85 -2.36 -8.16 9.23
CA ARG A 85 -1.08 -7.64 8.74
C ARG A 85 -0.42 -8.61 7.75
N GLU A 86 -0.34 -9.90 8.07
CA GLU A 86 0.23 -10.91 7.16
C GLU A 86 -0.58 -11.04 5.87
N LYS A 87 -1.92 -11.08 5.95
CA LYS A 87 -2.79 -11.17 4.77
C LYS A 87 -2.62 -9.95 3.85
N TRP A 88 -2.59 -8.74 4.42
CA TRP A 88 -2.35 -7.52 3.67
C TRP A 88 -0.98 -7.54 3.01
N LEU A 89 0.05 -7.93 3.75
CA LEU A 89 1.42 -7.99 3.24
C LEU A 89 1.57 -9.03 2.12
N ALA A 90 0.94 -10.21 2.26
CA ALA A 90 0.93 -11.22 1.22
C ALA A 90 0.28 -10.70 -0.08
N CYS A 91 -0.80 -9.92 0.02
CA CYS A 91 -1.41 -9.28 -1.14
C CYS A 91 -0.47 -8.25 -1.79
N MET A 92 0.16 -7.39 -0.99
CA MET A 92 1.01 -6.31 -1.52
C MET A 92 2.32 -6.85 -2.11
N LEU A 93 3.00 -7.75 -1.40
CA LEU A 93 4.22 -8.39 -1.90
C LEU A 93 3.94 -9.29 -3.09
N GLY A 94 2.82 -10.01 -3.10
CA GLY A 94 2.41 -10.80 -4.26
C GLY A 94 2.18 -9.93 -5.50
N ALA A 95 1.65 -8.71 -5.36
CA ALA A 95 1.49 -7.76 -6.45
C ALA A 95 2.83 -7.18 -6.92
N LEU A 96 3.73 -6.85 -5.98
CA LEU A 96 5.08 -6.37 -6.28
C LEU A 96 5.92 -7.45 -7.00
N ASP A 97 5.83 -8.70 -6.55
CA ASP A 97 6.50 -9.85 -7.16
C ASP A 97 5.99 -10.09 -8.59
N GLU A 98 4.70 -9.94 -8.85
CA GLU A 98 4.15 -10.06 -10.21
C GLU A 98 4.70 -9.00 -11.16
N LEU A 99 4.88 -7.76 -10.68
CA LEU A 99 5.45 -6.68 -11.48
C LEU A 99 6.96 -6.78 -11.62
N SER A 100 7.65 -7.44 -10.69
CA SER A 100 9.08 -7.72 -10.73
C SER A 100 9.94 -6.51 -11.14
N PRO A 101 9.81 -5.33 -10.50
CA PRO A 101 10.69 -4.20 -10.82
C PRO A 101 12.16 -4.57 -10.56
N ILE A 102 13.07 -4.07 -11.39
CA ILE A 102 14.51 -4.29 -11.19
C ILE A 102 14.96 -3.47 -9.97
N ASP A 103 15.86 -4.02 -9.15
CA ASP A 103 16.47 -3.31 -8.02
C ASP A 103 17.15 -2.00 -8.45
N PRO A 104 17.19 -0.97 -7.58
CA PRO A 104 16.84 -0.99 -6.15
C PRO A 104 15.35 -0.86 -5.74
N PRO A 105 14.38 -0.39 -6.59
CA PRO A 105 13.00 -0.25 -6.17
C PRO A 105 12.36 -1.47 -5.51
N TYR A 106 12.60 -2.67 -6.04
CA TYR A 106 12.03 -3.90 -5.49
C TYR A 106 12.38 -4.09 -4.01
N SER A 107 13.67 -4.10 -3.68
CA SER A 107 14.14 -4.28 -2.30
C SER A 107 13.68 -3.16 -1.37
N MET A 108 13.70 -1.90 -1.84
CA MET A 108 13.25 -0.75 -1.06
C MET A 108 11.76 -0.83 -0.72
N MET A 109 10.92 -1.14 -1.71
CA MET A 109 9.48 -1.26 -1.53
C MET A 109 9.11 -2.43 -0.64
N LYS A 110 9.78 -3.58 -0.82
CA LYS A 110 9.59 -4.77 0.02
C LYS A 110 9.89 -4.51 1.49
N GLU A 111 11.00 -3.83 1.80
CA GLU A 111 11.33 -3.45 3.17
C GLU A 111 10.31 -2.45 3.72
N TYR A 112 9.98 -1.41 2.96
CA TYR A 112 8.99 -0.42 3.36
C TYR A 112 7.64 -1.05 3.71
N PHE A 113 7.09 -1.92 2.85
CA PHE A 113 5.79 -2.53 3.09
C PHE A 113 5.79 -3.43 4.34
N ASN A 114 6.90 -4.13 4.61
CA ASN A 114 7.05 -4.91 5.82
C ASN A 114 6.93 -4.04 7.08
N GLN A 115 7.66 -2.93 7.13
CA GLN A 115 7.66 -2.01 8.27
C GLN A 115 6.34 -1.24 8.39
N ALA A 116 5.83 -0.74 7.27
CA ALA A 116 4.59 0.03 7.24
C ALA A 116 3.39 -0.81 7.69
N ALA A 117 3.27 -2.05 7.21
CA ALA A 117 2.19 -2.95 7.61
C ALA A 117 2.27 -3.30 9.10
N LEU A 118 3.48 -3.55 9.64
CA LEU A 118 3.69 -3.78 11.07
C LEU A 118 3.26 -2.58 11.91
N ALA A 119 3.58 -1.36 11.46
CA ALA A 119 3.23 -0.13 12.18
C ALA A 119 1.71 0.14 12.27
N MET A 120 0.90 -0.51 11.43
CA MET A 120 -0.57 -0.35 11.42
C MET A 120 -1.29 -1.30 12.38
N VAL A 121 -0.62 -2.32 12.91
CA VAL A 121 -1.20 -3.25 13.90
C VAL A 121 -1.68 -2.46 15.12
N ASN A 122 -2.95 -2.65 15.49
CA ASN A 122 -3.64 -1.87 16.52
C ASN A 122 -4.50 -2.70 17.48
N THR A 123 -4.62 -4.02 17.25
CA THR A 123 -5.32 -4.97 18.11
C THR A 123 -4.48 -6.24 18.33
N ILE A 124 -4.75 -6.98 19.40
CA ILE A 124 -4.11 -8.26 19.72
C ILE A 124 -5.12 -9.38 19.43
N SER A 125 -4.72 -10.42 18.67
CA SER A 125 -5.51 -11.65 18.52
C SER A 125 -5.43 -12.45 19.83
N TYR A 126 -6.57 -12.93 20.34
CA TYR A 126 -6.65 -13.84 21.50
C TYR A 126 -6.78 -15.30 21.05
#